data_AF-A0A6B3GQE1-F1
#
_entry.id   AF-A0A6B3GQE1-F1
#
_cell.length_a   1.000
_cell.length_b   1.000
_cell.length_c   1.000
_cell.angle_alpha   90.00
_cell.angle_beta   90.00
_cell.angle_gamma   90.00
#
_symmetry.space_group_name_H-M   'P 1'
#
loop_
_entity.id
_entity.type
_entity.pdbx_description
1 polymer ?
#
loop_
_entity_poly.entity_id
_entity_poly.type
_entity_poly.pdbx_seq_one_letter_code
_entity_poly.pdbx_strand_id
1 'polypeptide(L)' 'EYSGHTPLTDEVFPHAYTFSDGHLHPGEAPGIGVELDEDLAAAHPYAAAYLPVNRLHDGTVHDW' A
#
# COMPACT_ATOMS: atom_id res chain seq x y z
N GLU A 1 10.96 5.63 2.57
CA GLU A 1 10.38 5.77 3.91
C GLU A 1 9.14 4.88 3.98
N TYR A 2 8.77 4.35 5.15
CA TYR A 2 7.52 3.62 5.35
C TYR A 2 6.46 4.59 5.86
N SER A 3 5.36 4.73 5.12
CA SER A 3 4.28 5.68 5.45
C SER A 3 3.06 5.02 6.09
N GLY A 4 3.14 3.73 6.40
CA GLY A 4 2.01 2.96 6.91
C GLY A 4 1.01 2.55 5.83
N HIS A 5 0.05 1.72 6.23
CA HIS A 5 -1.16 1.42 5.47
C HIS A 5 -2.39 1.86 6.27
N THR A 6 -3.54 1.89 5.60
CA THR A 6 -4.81 2.15 6.29
C THR A 6 -5.26 0.90 7.05
N PRO A 7 -6.03 1.02 8.14
CA PRO A 7 -6.55 -0.16 8.86
C PRO A 7 -7.30 -1.13 7.94
N LEU A 8 -8.06 -0.60 6.96
CA LEU A 8 -8.78 -1.43 5.99
C LEU A 8 -7.82 -2.25 5.10
N THR A 9 -6.68 -1.68 4.73
CA THR A 9 -5.65 -2.41 3.97
C THR A 9 -5.10 -3.57 4.79
N ASP A 10 -4.87 -3.36 6.08
CA ASP A 10 -4.37 -4.41 6.98
C ASP A 10 -5.41 -5.51 7.23
N GLU A 11 -6.71 -5.16 7.23
CA GLU A 11 -7.81 -6.13 7.31
C GLU A 11 -7.97 -6.94 6.01
N VAL A 12 -7.91 -6.30 4.84
CA VAL A 12 -8.04 -6.98 3.52
C VAL A 12 -6.80 -7.83 3.20
N PHE A 13 -5.63 -7.38 3.63
CA PHE A 13 -4.36 -8.08 3.44
C PHE A 13 -3.73 -8.46 4.78
N PRO A 14 -4.23 -9.48 5.49
CA PRO A 14 -3.58 -9.96 6.71
C PRO A 14 -2.12 -10.33 6.44
N HIS A 15 -1.22 -9.87 7.30
CA HIS A 15 0.22 -10.01 7.08
C HIS A 15 1.01 -10.25 8.37
N ALA A 16 2.19 -10.88 8.22
CA ALA A 16 3.10 -11.22 9.30
C ALA A 16 4.16 -10.14 9.57
N TYR A 17 4.33 -9.18 8.65
CA TYR A 17 5.32 -8.14 8.85
C TYR A 17 4.95 -7.23 10.03
N THR A 18 5.96 -6.70 10.71
CA THR A 18 5.76 -5.72 11.77
C THR A 18 6.68 -4.54 11.56
N PHE A 19 6.25 -3.36 12.01
CA PHE A 19 7.07 -2.17 12.04
C PHE A 19 7.44 -1.85 13.49
N SER A 20 8.73 -1.92 13.82
CA SER A 20 9.24 -1.65 15.17
C SER A 20 10.59 -0.95 15.10
N ASP A 21 10.81 0.02 15.99
CA ASP A 21 12.06 0.79 16.08
C ASP A 21 12.54 1.38 14.73
N GLY A 22 11.60 1.82 13.88
CA GLY A 22 11.89 2.39 12.56
C GLY A 22 12.20 1.38 11.46
N HIS A 23 12.05 0.08 11.72
CA HIS A 23 12.38 -1.00 10.81
C HIS A 23 11.18 -1.91 10.53
N LEU A 24 11.11 -2.43 9.30
CA LEU A 24 10.19 -3.50 8.93
C LEU A 24 10.89 -4.84 9.15
N HIS A 25 10.22 -5.77 9.83
CA HIS A 25 10.59 -7.17 9.90
C HIS A 25 9.53 -8.00 9.16
N PRO A 26 9.88 -8.92 8.25
CA PRO A 26 8.91 -9.65 7.43
C PRO A 26 8.05 -10.66 8.22
N GLY A 27 8.51 -11.05 9.40
CA GLY A 27 7.89 -12.12 10.19
C GLY A 27 8.44 -13.49 9.80
N GLU A 28 7.89 -14.53 10.43
CA GLU A 28 8.37 -15.92 10.31
C GLU A 28 7.34 -16.87 9.69
N ALA A 29 6.21 -16.33 9.20
CA ALA A 29 5.19 -17.13 8.53
C ALA A 29 5.75 -17.73 7.22
N PRO A 30 5.42 -18.99 6.87
CA PRO A 30 5.85 -19.57 5.60
C PRO A 30 5.38 -18.75 4.39
N GLY A 31 6.17 -18.77 3.32
CA GLY A 31 5.88 -17.97 2.11
C GLY A 31 6.27 -16.51 2.28
N ILE A 32 5.50 -15.59 1.70
CA ILE A 32 5.73 -14.14 1.83
C ILE A 32 5.02 -13.53 3.05
N GLY A 33 4.27 -14.33 3.82
CA GLY A 33 3.58 -13.87 5.02
C GLY A 33 2.47 -12.85 4.78
N VAL A 34 1.77 -12.92 3.64
CA VAL A 34 0.63 -12.06 3.29
C VAL A 34 -0.44 -12.92 2.63
N GLU A 35 -1.70 -12.71 3.01
CA GLU A 35 -2.88 -13.35 2.41
C GLU A 35 -3.88 -12.28 1.93
N LEU A 36 -4.85 -12.68 1.12
CA LEU A 36 -5.97 -11.83 0.69
C LEU A 36 -7.28 -12.37 1.27
N ASP A 37 -8.03 -11.54 1.99
CA ASP A 37 -9.42 -11.83 2.34
C ASP A 37 -10.32 -11.48 1.13
N GLU A 38 -10.70 -12.50 0.34
CA GLU A 38 -11.48 -12.32 -0.89
C GLU A 38 -12.91 -11.80 -0.61
N ASP A 39 -13.52 -12.21 0.50
CA ASP A 39 -14.88 -11.80 0.86
C ASP A 39 -14.92 -10.32 1.25
N LEU A 40 -13.93 -9.88 2.05
CA LEU A 40 -13.80 -8.46 2.39
C LEU A 40 -13.39 -7.63 1.17
N ALA A 41 -12.45 -8.10 0.36
CA ALA A 41 -12.02 -7.41 -0.85
C ALA A 41 -13.18 -7.18 -1.83
N ALA A 42 -14.12 -8.12 -1.94
CA ALA A 42 -15.29 -8.01 -2.81
C ALA A 42 -16.21 -6.84 -2.44
N ALA A 43 -16.18 -6.35 -1.19
CA ALA A 43 -16.94 -5.19 -0.75
C ALA A 43 -16.34 -3.85 -1.23
N HIS A 44 -15.12 -3.84 -1.77
CA HIS A 44 -14.38 -2.65 -2.18
C HIS A 44 -14.10 -2.67 -3.69
N PRO A 45 -15.09 -2.32 -4.53
CA PRO A 45 -14.92 -2.33 -5.98
C PRO A 45 -13.86 -1.34 -6.43
N TYR A 46 -13.20 -1.67 -7.54
CA TYR A 46 -12.18 -0.84 -8.15
C TYR A 46 -12.68 0.61 -8.37
N ALA A 47 -11.85 1.56 -7.94
CA ALA A 47 -12.01 2.99 -8.21
C ALA A 47 -10.74 3.51 -8.89
N ALA A 48 -10.89 4.17 -10.03
CA ALA A 48 -9.77 4.75 -10.74
C ALA A 48 -9.15 5.90 -9.93
N ALA A 49 -7.83 5.87 -9.76
CA ALA A 49 -7.05 6.94 -9.14
C ALA A 49 -5.73 7.10 -9.92
N TYR A 50 -5.36 8.34 -10.21
CA TYR A 50 -4.14 8.67 -10.95
C TYR A 50 -3.16 9.39 -10.03
N LEU A 51 -1.87 9.09 -10.20
CA LEU A 51 -0.83 9.97 -9.64
C LEU A 51 -0.94 11.36 -10.28
N PRO A 52 -0.59 12.44 -9.58
CA PRO A 52 -0.54 13.76 -10.17
C PRO A 52 0.56 13.84 -11.24
N VAL A 53 0.50 14.89 -12.05
CA VAL A 53 1.55 15.26 -13.00
C VAL A 53 2.18 16.57 -12.56
N ASN A 54 3.44 16.79 -12.92
CA ASN A 54 4.13 18.03 -12.63
C ASN A 54 4.43 18.84 -13.91
N ARG A 55 4.38 20.17 -13.79
CA ARG A 55 4.69 21.10 -14.87
C ARG A 55 5.42 22.31 -14.31
N LEU A 56 6.41 22.80 -15.07
CA LEU A 56 7.06 24.08 -14.78
C LEU A 56 6.08 25.24 -15.00
N HIS A 57 6.44 26.44 -14.52
CA HIS A 57 5.62 27.65 -14.67
C HIS A 57 5.32 28.01 -16.14
N ASP A 58 6.15 27.58 -17.10
CA ASP A 58 5.94 27.77 -18.54
C ASP A 58 5.06 26.68 -19.19
N GLY A 59 4.60 25.70 -18.41
CA GLY A 59 3.77 24.59 -18.88
C GLY A 59 4.53 23.36 -19.37
N THR A 60 5.87 23.39 -19.43
CA THR A 60 6.71 22.24 -19.79
C THR A 60 6.46 21.08 -18.83
N VAL A 61 6.27 19.87 -19.38
CA VAL A 61 6.12 18.64 -18.57
C VAL A 61 7.41 18.41 -17.79
N HIS A 62 7.27 18.13 -16.51
CA HIS A 62 8.39 17.84 -15.63
C HIS A 62 8.13 16.58 -14.80
N ASP A 63 9.19 16.09 -14.17
CA ASP A 63 9.13 14.95 -13.28
C ASP A 63 8.26 15.32 -12.06
N TRP A 64 7.28 14.46 -11.76
CA TRP A 64 6.46 14.56 -10.55
C TRP A 64 7.19 13.98 -9.34
#